data_AF-A0AA90UGN5-F1
#
_entry.id   AF-A0AA90UGN5-F1
#
_cell.length_a   1.000
_cell.length_b   1.000
_cell.length_c   1.000
_cell.angle_alpha   90.00
_cell.angle_beta   90.00
_cell.angle_gamma   90.00
#
_symmetry.space_group_name_H-M   'P 1'
#
loop_
_entity.id
_entity.type
_entity.pdbx_description
1 polymer ?
#
loop_
_entity_poly.entity_id
_entity_poly.type
_entity_poly.pdbx_seq_one_letter_code
_entity_poly.pdbx_strand_id
1 'polypeptide(L)'
;MTSIIYCILGLVLIFFKSPKNEVYSPNRKSKWLLAAGMWMTSINIWIWLATFNGLWTLENEWVASFDTILFYLIGICFTFSFGSLIDYTYISRQRCKITAIKFGATAFIALIAMTDALAAYRQILLIVALLGVIELCAKHIIFFHRSYLQCNELLANYFSSDKKSNVRWLNISHWLFYILLAFGVVSITSGAVINWLLQFYIVAVYIYITVNFIKYASEYETLRLATTEEMIAVMDKTLSNNLSHEERKKKEKEEKAEGEEVTATSRTKKPYKEDFRDILRPRIAVWVKAKAYTHEQFTLEELASSLYTNKTYLPIYIHQGRI
;
A
#
# COMPACT_ATOMS: atom_id res chain seq x y z
N MET A 1 -26.26 -14.05 9.33
CA MET A 1 -26.51 -12.83 8.50
C MET A 1 -25.22 -12.11 8.15
N THR A 2 -24.45 -11.60 9.12
CA THR A 2 -23.24 -10.77 8.85
C THR A 2 -22.10 -11.53 8.17
N SER A 3 -21.91 -12.82 8.48
CA SER A 3 -20.94 -13.70 7.77
C SER A 3 -21.18 -13.76 6.26
N ILE A 4 -22.45 -13.85 5.85
CA ILE A 4 -22.85 -13.95 4.44
C ILE A 4 -22.46 -12.67 3.70
N ILE A 5 -22.59 -11.51 4.36
CA ILE A 5 -22.21 -10.21 3.79
C ILE A 5 -20.73 -10.20 3.45
N TYR A 6 -19.84 -10.66 4.34
CA TYR A 6 -18.40 -10.71 4.04
C TYR A 6 -18.06 -11.67 2.89
N CYS A 7 -18.75 -12.81 2.78
CA CYS A 7 -18.63 -13.69 1.61
C CYS A 7 -19.04 -12.98 0.33
N ILE A 8 -20.18 -12.29 0.34
CA ILE A 8 -20.68 -11.54 -0.83
C ILE A 8 -19.70 -10.44 -1.21
N LEU A 9 -19.19 -9.64 -0.27
CA LEU A 9 -18.19 -8.60 -0.55
C LEU A 9 -16.91 -9.20 -1.13
N GLY A 10 -16.44 -10.32 -0.58
CA GLY A 10 -15.32 -11.07 -1.14
C GLY A 10 -15.57 -11.54 -2.58
N LEU A 11 -16.77 -12.09 -2.87
CA LEU A 11 -17.16 -12.49 -4.22
C LEU A 11 -17.22 -11.29 -5.18
N VAL A 12 -17.78 -10.15 -4.73
CA VAL A 12 -17.80 -8.90 -5.51
C VAL A 12 -16.38 -8.50 -5.92
N LEU A 13 -15.42 -8.54 -4.99
CA LEU A 13 -14.02 -8.24 -5.30
C LEU A 13 -13.38 -9.27 -6.24
N ILE A 14 -13.72 -10.56 -6.10
CA ILE A 14 -13.22 -11.61 -6.98
C ILE A 14 -13.70 -11.37 -8.42
N PHE A 15 -15.00 -11.15 -8.61
CA PHE A 15 -15.62 -10.95 -9.93
C PHE A 15 -15.40 -9.56 -10.52
N PHE A 16 -15.01 -8.57 -9.71
CA PHE A 16 -14.65 -7.25 -10.20
C PHE A 16 -13.50 -7.34 -11.23
N LYS A 17 -13.78 -6.96 -12.48
CA LYS A 17 -12.81 -7.01 -13.57
C LYS A 17 -11.78 -5.91 -13.40
N SER A 18 -10.52 -6.30 -13.21
CA SER A 18 -9.38 -5.39 -13.24
C SER A 18 -8.61 -5.58 -14.56
N PRO A 19 -8.09 -4.50 -15.18
CA PRO A 19 -7.25 -4.61 -16.37
C PRO A 19 -6.07 -5.58 -16.16
N LYS A 20 -5.71 -6.33 -17.20
CA LYS A 20 -4.65 -7.37 -17.14
C LYS A 20 -3.22 -6.82 -17.31
N ASN A 21 -3.08 -5.54 -17.62
CA ASN A 21 -1.80 -4.87 -17.87
C ASN A 21 -0.84 -4.98 -16.65
N GLU A 22 0.47 -4.92 -16.88
CA GLU A 22 1.48 -5.07 -15.81
C GLU A 22 1.38 -3.96 -14.75
N VAL A 23 0.98 -2.74 -15.16
CA VAL A 23 0.74 -1.59 -14.28
C VAL A 23 -0.19 -1.98 -13.12
N TYR A 24 -1.31 -2.64 -13.43
CA TYR A 24 -2.35 -3.07 -12.49
C TYR A 24 -2.00 -4.33 -11.69
N SER A 25 -0.83 -4.93 -11.88
CA SER A 25 -0.45 -6.13 -11.13
C SER A 25 -0.50 -5.97 -9.60
N PRO A 26 -0.10 -4.82 -8.99
CA PRO A 26 -0.22 -4.63 -7.54
C PRO A 26 -1.68 -4.43 -7.12
N ASN A 27 -2.48 -3.67 -7.89
CA ASN A 27 -3.92 -3.53 -7.66
C ASN A 27 -4.64 -4.88 -7.66
N ARG A 28 -4.31 -5.77 -8.62
CA ARG A 28 -4.86 -7.14 -8.65
C ARG A 28 -4.47 -7.96 -7.43
N LYS A 29 -3.20 -7.91 -7.02
CA LYS A 29 -2.73 -8.60 -5.80
C LYS A 29 -3.48 -8.08 -4.57
N SER A 30 -3.61 -6.76 -4.45
CA SER A 30 -4.35 -6.11 -3.37
C SER A 30 -5.82 -6.56 -3.32
N LYS A 31 -6.49 -6.60 -4.48
CA LYS A 31 -7.87 -7.10 -4.63
C LYS A 31 -8.03 -8.51 -4.07
N TRP A 32 -7.15 -9.42 -4.46
CA TRP A 32 -7.17 -10.81 -4.00
C TRP A 32 -6.91 -10.92 -2.49
N LEU A 33 -6.00 -10.10 -1.96
CA LEU A 33 -5.70 -10.06 -0.53
C LEU A 33 -6.88 -9.51 0.28
N LEU A 34 -7.57 -8.45 -0.20
CA LEU A 34 -8.80 -7.97 0.43
C LEU A 34 -9.86 -9.05 0.42
N ALA A 35 -10.13 -9.66 -0.74
CA ALA A 35 -11.12 -10.74 -0.84
C ALA A 35 -10.80 -11.89 0.12
N ALA A 36 -9.54 -12.31 0.20
CA ALA A 36 -9.09 -13.34 1.14
C ALA A 36 -9.32 -12.92 2.61
N GLY A 37 -8.99 -11.68 2.98
CA GLY A 37 -9.26 -11.15 4.32
C GLY A 37 -10.75 -11.12 4.67
N MET A 38 -11.63 -10.77 3.72
CA MET A 38 -13.08 -10.80 3.90
C MET A 38 -13.62 -12.22 4.09
N TRP A 39 -13.11 -13.18 3.31
CA TRP A 39 -13.45 -14.59 3.48
C TRP A 39 -12.97 -15.15 4.81
N MET A 40 -11.75 -14.83 5.24
CA MET A 40 -11.22 -15.21 6.55
C MET A 40 -12.07 -14.65 7.69
N THR A 41 -12.56 -13.41 7.56
CA THR A 41 -13.50 -12.81 8.52
C THR A 41 -14.82 -13.57 8.58
N SER A 42 -15.34 -14.01 7.43
CA SER A 42 -16.53 -14.88 7.39
C SER A 42 -16.26 -16.23 8.06
N ILE A 43 -15.15 -16.90 7.73
CA ILE A 43 -14.78 -18.19 8.34
C ILE A 43 -14.67 -18.07 9.86
N ASN A 44 -14.08 -16.98 10.36
CA ASN A 44 -13.99 -16.72 11.79
C ASN A 44 -15.37 -16.67 12.46
N ILE A 45 -16.35 -15.98 11.87
CA ILE A 45 -17.71 -15.91 12.39
C ILE A 45 -18.42 -17.27 12.31
N TRP A 46 -18.19 -18.05 11.26
CA TRP A 46 -18.75 -19.41 11.15
C TRP A 46 -18.18 -20.36 12.21
N ILE A 47 -16.87 -20.31 12.47
CA ILE A 47 -16.22 -21.08 13.54
C ILE A 47 -16.80 -20.69 14.90
N TRP A 48 -16.94 -19.38 15.15
CA TRP A 48 -17.56 -18.89 16.37
C TRP A 48 -19.00 -19.39 16.51
N LEU A 49 -19.81 -19.31 15.46
CA LEU A 49 -21.20 -19.79 15.47
C LEU A 49 -21.30 -21.30 15.71
N ALA A 50 -20.41 -22.09 15.12
CA ALA A 50 -20.38 -23.55 15.27
C ALA A 50 -19.93 -24.00 16.67
N THR A 51 -19.14 -23.17 17.35
CA THR A 51 -18.62 -23.44 18.71
C THR A 51 -19.44 -22.77 19.81
N PHE A 52 -20.47 -22.01 19.45
CA PHE A 52 -21.32 -21.28 20.38
C PHE A 52 -22.30 -22.23 21.09
N ASN A 53 -22.10 -22.42 22.40
CA ASN A 53 -22.89 -23.35 23.22
C ASN A 53 -24.12 -22.70 23.89
N GLY A 54 -24.60 -21.56 23.41
CA GLY A 54 -25.82 -20.90 23.94
C GLY A 54 -25.62 -20.09 25.23
N LEU A 55 -24.57 -20.36 26.01
CA LEU A 55 -24.16 -19.54 27.15
C LEU A 55 -23.05 -18.55 26.74
N TRP A 56 -23.34 -17.26 26.83
CA TRP A 56 -22.40 -16.17 26.55
C TRP A 56 -21.27 -16.03 27.58
N THR A 57 -21.24 -16.89 28.62
CA THR A 57 -20.34 -16.79 29.78
C THR A 57 -19.31 -17.91 29.88
N LEU A 58 -19.46 -19.00 29.12
CA LEU A 58 -18.40 -20.01 29.02
C LEU A 58 -17.42 -19.58 27.95
N GLU A 59 -16.28 -19.02 28.38
CA GLU A 59 -15.11 -18.90 27.52
C GLU A 59 -14.69 -20.31 27.10
N ASN A 60 -14.97 -20.66 25.84
CA ASN A 60 -14.36 -21.84 25.25
C ASN A 60 -12.87 -21.55 25.10
N GLU A 61 -12.06 -22.30 25.84
CA GLU A 61 -10.61 -22.14 25.97
C GLU A 61 -9.89 -22.12 24.60
N TRP A 62 -10.49 -22.81 23.64
CA TRP A 62 -10.06 -23.04 22.27
C TRP A 62 -10.32 -21.84 21.32
N VAL A 63 -11.33 -21.02 21.62
CA VAL A 63 -11.81 -19.94 20.73
C VAL A 63 -10.79 -18.80 20.62
N ALA A 64 -10.22 -18.37 21.75
CA ALA A 64 -9.23 -17.29 21.77
C ALA A 64 -7.99 -17.60 20.91
N SER A 65 -7.57 -18.87 20.86
CA SER A 65 -6.47 -19.31 20.00
C SER A 65 -6.83 -19.24 18.51
N PHE A 66 -8.01 -19.72 18.12
CA PHE A 66 -8.47 -19.62 16.72
C PHE A 66 -8.65 -18.16 16.28
N ASP A 67 -9.24 -17.33 17.12
CA ASP A 67 -9.41 -15.89 16.86
C ASP A 67 -8.06 -15.20 16.69
N THR A 68 -7.07 -15.51 17.54
CA THR A 68 -5.72 -14.94 17.41
C THR A 68 -5.07 -15.30 16.08
N ILE A 69 -5.17 -16.58 15.66
CA ILE A 69 -4.61 -17.04 14.37
C ILE A 69 -5.31 -16.36 13.19
N LEU A 70 -6.64 -16.29 13.22
CA LEU A 70 -7.44 -15.71 12.15
C LEU A 70 -7.28 -14.19 12.07
N PHE A 71 -7.25 -13.47 13.20
CA PHE A 71 -6.95 -12.04 13.23
C PHE A 71 -5.55 -11.73 12.71
N TYR A 72 -4.56 -12.57 13.02
CA TYR A 72 -3.22 -12.42 12.43
C TYR A 72 -3.28 -12.55 10.90
N LEU A 73 -3.95 -13.58 10.37
CA LEU A 73 -4.08 -13.80 8.92
C LEU A 73 -4.85 -12.66 8.23
N ILE A 74 -5.96 -12.20 8.82
CA ILE A 74 -6.71 -11.04 8.35
C ILE A 74 -5.79 -9.80 8.36
N GLY A 75 -5.03 -9.59 9.44
CA GLY A 75 -4.01 -8.55 9.55
C GLY A 75 -2.99 -8.58 8.42
N ILE A 76 -2.46 -9.75 8.06
CA ILE A 76 -1.55 -9.90 6.92
C ILE A 76 -2.23 -9.50 5.61
N CYS A 77 -3.44 -10.00 5.36
CA CYS A 77 -4.19 -9.72 4.14
C CYS A 77 -4.42 -8.21 3.94
N PHE A 78 -4.94 -7.52 4.96
CA PHE A 78 -5.18 -6.08 4.91
C PHE A 78 -3.87 -5.27 4.83
N THR A 79 -2.85 -5.68 5.59
CA THR A 79 -1.52 -5.03 5.59
C THR A 79 -0.86 -5.10 4.21
N PHE A 80 -0.85 -6.28 3.59
CA PHE A 80 -0.27 -6.46 2.27
C PHE A 80 -1.12 -5.80 1.18
N SER A 81 -2.44 -5.82 1.32
CA SER A 81 -3.33 -5.10 0.42
C SER A 81 -3.05 -3.61 0.41
N PHE A 82 -3.20 -2.92 1.55
CA PHE A 82 -3.02 -1.48 1.64
C PHE A 82 -1.59 -1.06 1.35
N GLY A 83 -0.61 -1.81 1.85
CA GLY A 83 0.79 -1.57 1.55
C GLY A 83 1.09 -1.63 0.06
N SER A 84 0.51 -2.59 -0.68
CA SER A 84 0.71 -2.71 -2.14
C SER A 84 0.01 -1.65 -2.98
N LEU A 85 -1.03 -0.98 -2.44
CA LEU A 85 -1.73 0.11 -3.13
C LEU A 85 -0.98 1.43 -3.02
N ILE A 86 -0.27 1.64 -1.92
CA ILE A 86 0.57 2.83 -1.70
C ILE A 86 1.95 2.64 -2.31
N ASP A 87 2.57 1.50 -2.06
CA ASP A 87 3.90 1.15 -2.56
C ASP A 87 3.84 -0.21 -3.26
N TYR A 88 3.93 -0.20 -4.59
CA TYR A 88 3.83 -1.42 -5.38
C TYR A 88 4.98 -2.41 -5.12
N THR A 89 6.09 -1.95 -4.54
CA THR A 89 7.24 -2.79 -4.17
C THR A 89 7.11 -3.39 -2.77
N TYR A 90 6.05 -3.04 -2.03
CA TYR A 90 5.83 -3.48 -0.65
C TYR A 90 5.86 -5.00 -0.49
N ILE A 91 5.23 -5.73 -1.42
CA ILE A 91 5.20 -7.19 -1.41
C ILE A 91 6.51 -7.71 -2.00
N SER A 92 7.47 -8.01 -1.12
CA SER A 92 8.75 -8.63 -1.47
C SER A 92 8.86 -10.05 -0.89
N ARG A 93 9.65 -10.92 -1.54
CA ARG A 93 9.89 -12.30 -1.07
C ARG A 93 10.43 -12.33 0.36
N GLN A 94 11.32 -11.41 0.71
CA GLN A 94 11.91 -11.34 2.04
C GLN A 94 10.87 -10.98 3.10
N ARG A 95 10.02 -9.99 2.85
CA ARG A 95 8.93 -9.63 3.77
C ARG A 95 7.93 -10.76 3.92
N CYS A 96 7.53 -11.42 2.83
CA CYS A 96 6.65 -12.59 2.91
C CYS A 96 7.26 -13.71 3.78
N LYS A 97 8.56 -14.02 3.62
CA LYS A 97 9.25 -15.02 4.44
C LYS A 97 9.25 -14.63 5.93
N ILE A 98 9.64 -13.40 6.25
CA ILE A 98 9.70 -12.90 7.64
C ILE A 98 8.30 -12.92 8.27
N THR A 99 7.28 -12.45 7.55
CA THR A 99 5.89 -12.46 8.03
C THR A 99 5.38 -13.88 8.22
N ALA A 100 5.69 -14.82 7.32
CA ALA A 100 5.30 -16.22 7.44
C ALA A 100 5.95 -16.90 8.66
N ILE A 101 7.24 -16.63 8.92
CA ILE A 101 7.93 -17.15 10.11
C ILE A 101 7.27 -16.63 11.40
N LYS A 102 6.99 -15.33 11.45
CA LYS A 102 6.33 -14.69 12.60
C LYS A 102 4.91 -15.20 12.83
N PHE A 103 4.16 -15.36 11.75
CA PHE A 103 2.83 -15.97 11.78
C PHE A 103 2.93 -17.41 12.30
N GLY A 104 3.83 -18.22 11.76
CA GLY A 104 4.04 -19.60 12.20
C GLY A 104 4.38 -19.71 13.68
N ALA A 105 5.28 -18.86 14.18
CA ALA A 105 5.61 -18.79 15.60
C ALA A 105 4.41 -18.39 16.47
N THR A 106 3.67 -17.35 16.05
CA THR A 106 2.49 -16.86 16.79
C THR A 106 1.37 -17.92 16.81
N ALA A 107 1.11 -18.55 15.67
CA ALA A 107 0.12 -19.61 15.54
C ALA A 107 0.52 -20.85 16.35
N PHE A 108 1.80 -21.23 16.36
CA PHE A 108 2.29 -22.32 17.17
C PHE A 108 2.09 -22.07 18.67
N ILE A 109 2.40 -20.86 19.15
CA ILE A 109 2.15 -20.46 20.54
C ILE A 109 0.65 -20.51 20.87
N ALA A 110 -0.21 -19.99 19.98
CA ALA A 110 -1.66 -20.04 20.15
C ALA A 110 -2.21 -21.48 20.17
N LEU A 111 -1.69 -22.37 19.32
CA LEU A 111 -2.06 -23.79 19.29
C LEU A 111 -1.57 -24.55 20.53
N ILE A 112 -0.37 -24.27 21.04
CA ILE A 112 0.12 -24.86 22.29
C ILE A 112 -0.78 -24.48 23.48
N ALA A 113 -1.32 -23.26 23.48
CA ALA A 113 -2.29 -22.83 24.48
C ALA A 113 -3.58 -23.71 24.49
N MET A 114 -3.86 -24.40 23.38
CA MET A 114 -4.92 -25.41 23.21
C MET A 114 -4.44 -26.84 23.57
N THR A 115 -3.61 -26.98 24.60
CA THR A 115 -3.22 -28.29 25.16
C THR A 115 -3.42 -28.32 26.66
N ASP A 116 -3.98 -29.40 27.19
CA ASP A 116 -4.28 -29.54 28.63
C ASP A 116 -3.01 -29.58 29.49
N ALA A 117 -1.90 -30.08 28.92
CA ALA A 117 -0.60 -30.16 29.59
C ALA A 117 -0.06 -28.79 30.03
N LEU A 118 -0.48 -27.70 29.38
CA LEU A 118 -0.02 -26.33 29.64
C LEU A 118 -1.16 -25.41 30.10
N ALA A 119 -2.27 -25.97 30.62
CA ALA A 119 -3.43 -25.20 31.05
C ALA A 119 -3.07 -24.06 32.04
N ALA A 120 -2.13 -24.30 32.97
CA ALA A 120 -1.67 -23.30 33.93
C ALA A 120 -0.98 -22.08 33.29
N TYR A 121 -0.41 -22.23 32.10
CA TYR A 121 0.30 -21.16 31.37
C TYR A 121 -0.51 -20.58 30.21
N ARG A 122 -1.74 -21.06 29.98
CA ARG A 122 -2.55 -20.71 28.81
C ARG A 122 -2.71 -19.21 28.61
N GLN A 123 -3.08 -18.48 29.67
CA GLN A 123 -3.26 -17.02 29.59
C GLN A 123 -1.97 -16.30 29.19
N ILE A 124 -0.83 -16.73 29.73
CA ILE A 124 0.49 -16.16 29.40
C ILE A 124 0.81 -16.42 27.92
N LEU A 125 0.57 -17.64 27.42
CA LEU A 125 0.78 -17.99 26.02
C LEU A 125 -0.11 -17.16 25.08
N LEU A 126 -1.38 -16.96 25.43
CA LEU A 126 -2.30 -16.12 24.65
C LEU A 126 -1.88 -14.64 24.64
N ILE A 127 -1.38 -14.10 25.76
CA ILE A 127 -0.83 -12.74 25.81
C ILE A 127 0.38 -12.63 24.88
N VAL A 128 1.29 -13.61 24.90
CA VAL A 128 2.46 -13.62 23.99
C VAL A 128 2.01 -13.70 22.53
N ALA A 129 0.99 -14.51 22.22
CA ALA A 129 0.45 -14.59 20.86
C ALA A 129 -0.20 -13.26 20.42
N LEU A 130 -0.94 -12.60 21.32
CA LEU A 130 -1.52 -11.28 21.08
C LEU A 130 -0.45 -10.21 20.85
N LEU A 131 0.66 -10.24 21.58
CA LEU A 131 1.80 -9.35 21.33
C LEU A 131 2.36 -9.52 19.91
N GLY A 132 2.34 -10.73 19.36
CA GLY A 132 2.70 -10.97 17.95
C GLY A 132 1.77 -10.24 16.96
N VAL A 133 0.47 -10.26 17.22
CA VAL A 133 -0.53 -9.51 16.42
C VAL A 133 -0.30 -8.00 16.54
N ILE A 134 -0.05 -7.51 17.76
CA ILE A 134 0.23 -6.09 18.02
C ILE A 134 1.51 -5.65 17.31
N GLU A 135 2.57 -6.47 17.32
CA GLU A 135 3.82 -6.17 16.62
C GLU A 135 3.61 -6.03 15.10
N LEU A 136 2.82 -6.92 14.49
CA LEU A 136 2.44 -6.82 13.08
C LEU A 136 1.73 -5.49 12.81
N CYS A 137 0.77 -5.13 13.66
CA CYS A 137 0.00 -3.90 13.54
C CYS A 137 0.89 -2.66 13.64
N ALA A 138 1.72 -2.57 14.69
CA ALA A 138 2.61 -1.43 14.93
C ALA A 138 3.58 -1.22 13.76
N LYS A 139 4.19 -2.29 13.25
CA LYS A 139 5.07 -2.22 12.08
C LYS A 139 4.34 -1.71 10.85
N HIS A 140 3.11 -2.18 10.63
CA HIS A 140 2.34 -1.71 9.49
C HIS A 140 1.90 -0.25 9.63
N ILE A 141 1.49 0.21 10.82
CA ILE A 141 1.13 1.61 11.07
C ILE A 141 2.29 2.54 10.72
N ILE A 142 3.50 2.23 11.23
CA ILE A 142 4.68 3.05 11.01
C ILE A 142 5.02 3.11 9.52
N PHE A 143 5.01 1.95 8.84
CA PHE A 143 5.26 1.88 7.41
C PHE A 143 4.22 2.69 6.63
N PHE A 144 2.93 2.42 6.87
CA PHE A 144 1.84 3.00 6.11
C PHE A 144 1.81 4.52 6.27
N HIS A 145 1.99 5.03 7.50
CA HIS A 145 2.02 6.47 7.74
C HIS A 145 3.12 7.16 6.94
N ARG A 146 4.35 6.62 6.99
CA ARG A 146 5.48 7.16 6.22
C ARG A 146 5.23 7.11 4.71
N SER A 147 4.78 5.97 4.20
CA SER A 147 4.53 5.78 2.77
C SER A 147 3.35 6.60 2.27
N TYR A 148 2.32 6.81 3.09
CA TYR A 148 1.17 7.63 2.77
C TYR A 148 1.55 9.11 2.67
N LEU A 149 2.37 9.62 3.60
CA LEU A 149 2.89 10.99 3.52
C LEU A 149 3.72 11.21 2.25
N GLN A 150 4.61 10.26 1.92
CA GLN A 150 5.41 10.31 0.69
C GLN A 150 4.52 10.29 -0.55
N CYS A 151 3.54 9.38 -0.62
CA CYS A 151 2.60 9.30 -1.73
C CYS A 151 1.82 10.62 -1.91
N ASN A 152 1.37 11.23 -0.82
CA ASN A 152 0.67 12.52 -0.87
C ASN A 152 1.56 13.66 -1.40
N GLU A 153 2.84 13.65 -1.07
CA GLU A 153 3.80 14.65 -1.53
C GLU A 153 4.10 14.48 -3.03
N LEU A 154 4.40 13.25 -3.48
CA LEU A 154 4.57 12.87 -4.89
C LEU A 154 3.34 13.31 -5.72
N LEU A 155 2.12 12.97 -5.27
CA LEU A 155 0.88 13.37 -5.95
C LEU A 155 0.68 14.89 -6.01
N ALA A 156 1.09 15.63 -4.96
CA ALA A 156 1.02 17.09 -4.95
C ALA A 156 1.98 17.74 -5.95
N ASN A 157 3.16 17.13 -6.11
CA ASN A 157 4.22 17.64 -6.95
C ASN A 157 3.94 17.35 -8.42
N TYR A 158 3.42 16.15 -8.72
CA TYR A 158 3.19 15.66 -10.08
C TYR A 158 1.87 16.15 -10.69
N PHE A 159 0.75 16.17 -9.94
CA PHE A 159 -0.55 16.56 -10.47
C PHE A 159 -0.89 18.02 -10.14
N SER A 160 -1.34 18.77 -11.15
CA SER A 160 -1.88 20.13 -10.97
C SER A 160 -3.28 20.14 -10.31
N SER A 161 -4.01 19.03 -10.42
CA SER A 161 -5.32 18.83 -9.79
C SER A 161 -5.19 18.14 -8.45
N ASP A 162 -6.12 18.39 -7.52
CA ASP A 162 -6.11 17.74 -6.20
C ASP A 162 -6.47 16.26 -6.32
N LYS A 163 -5.45 15.43 -6.57
CA LYS A 163 -5.55 13.96 -6.57
C LYS A 163 -5.39 13.37 -5.17
N LYS A 164 -5.13 14.18 -4.14
CA LYS A 164 -5.00 13.71 -2.75
C LYS A 164 -6.31 13.18 -2.20
N SER A 165 -7.45 13.74 -2.65
CA SER A 165 -8.78 13.24 -2.31
C SER A 165 -8.96 11.76 -2.66
N ASN A 166 -8.31 11.29 -3.72
CA ASN A 166 -8.51 9.96 -4.28
C ASN A 166 -7.71 8.88 -3.55
N VAL A 167 -6.68 9.28 -2.80
CA VAL A 167 -5.95 8.39 -1.88
C VAL A 167 -6.38 8.54 -0.42
N ARG A 168 -7.16 9.57 -0.08
CA ARG A 168 -7.61 9.84 1.31
C ARG A 168 -8.35 8.68 1.94
N TRP A 169 -9.14 7.93 1.16
CA TRP A 169 -9.87 6.76 1.66
C TRP A 169 -8.93 5.66 2.17
N LEU A 170 -7.69 5.55 1.65
CA LEU A 170 -6.71 4.58 2.14
C LEU A 170 -6.33 4.91 3.58
N ASN A 171 -6.05 6.18 3.89
CA ASN A 171 -5.73 6.60 5.25
C ASN A 171 -6.92 6.43 6.20
N ILE A 172 -8.14 6.78 5.76
CA ILE A 172 -9.35 6.54 6.55
C ILE A 172 -9.54 5.04 6.82
N SER A 173 -9.44 4.20 5.78
CA SER A 173 -9.59 2.75 5.89
C SER A 173 -8.54 2.12 6.78
N HIS A 174 -7.31 2.63 6.74
CA HIS A 174 -6.21 2.20 7.59
C HIS A 174 -6.56 2.41 9.06
N TRP A 175 -7.03 3.60 9.46
CA TRP A 175 -7.45 3.86 10.84
C TRP A 175 -8.69 3.04 11.25
N LEU A 176 -9.69 2.95 10.37
CA LEU A 176 -10.89 2.15 10.62
C LEU A 176 -10.55 0.67 10.87
N PHE A 177 -9.54 0.13 10.17
CA PHE A 177 -9.07 -1.24 10.35
C PHE A 177 -8.42 -1.49 11.73
N TYR A 178 -7.68 -0.53 12.29
CA TYR A 178 -7.14 -0.71 13.65
C TYR A 178 -8.20 -0.53 14.73
N ILE A 179 -9.15 0.38 14.53
CA ILE A 179 -10.31 0.51 15.40
C ILE A 179 -11.09 -0.82 15.41
N LEU A 180 -11.24 -1.44 14.24
CA LEU A 180 -11.84 -2.76 14.10
C LEU A 180 -11.08 -3.83 14.91
N LEU A 181 -9.75 -3.90 14.81
CA LEU A 181 -8.95 -4.86 15.59
C LEU A 181 -9.06 -4.61 17.10
N ALA A 182 -9.06 -3.35 17.54
CA ALA A 182 -9.26 -3.00 18.94
C ALA A 182 -10.65 -3.44 19.44
N PHE A 183 -11.69 -3.24 18.63
CA PHE A 183 -13.04 -3.74 18.93
C PHE A 183 -13.12 -5.27 18.92
N GLY A 184 -12.32 -5.97 18.11
CA GLY A 184 -12.19 -7.42 18.16
C GLY A 184 -11.72 -7.91 19.54
N VAL A 185 -10.75 -7.22 20.15
CA VAL A 185 -10.28 -7.55 21.52
C VAL A 185 -11.35 -7.24 22.57
N VAL A 186 -12.01 -6.08 22.47
CA VAL A 186 -13.10 -5.70 23.40
C VAL A 186 -14.27 -6.68 23.30
N SER A 187 -14.57 -7.17 22.09
CA SER A 187 -15.67 -8.08 21.80
C SER A 187 -15.60 -9.39 22.59
N ILE A 188 -14.40 -9.89 22.87
CA ILE A 188 -14.16 -11.10 23.68
C ILE A 188 -14.64 -10.88 25.13
N THR A 189 -14.43 -9.68 25.66
CA THR A 189 -14.76 -9.32 27.05
C THR A 189 -16.16 -8.72 27.23
N SER A 190 -16.82 -8.36 26.12
CA SER A 190 -18.09 -7.64 26.15
C SER A 190 -19.29 -8.54 25.88
N GLY A 191 -20.36 -8.36 26.65
CA GLY A 191 -21.59 -9.15 26.51
C GLY A 191 -22.29 -9.00 25.14
N ALA A 192 -23.30 -9.86 24.91
CA ALA A 192 -23.95 -10.06 23.62
C ALA A 192 -24.43 -8.79 22.89
N VAL A 193 -24.95 -7.80 23.62
CA VAL A 193 -25.50 -6.56 23.06
C VAL A 193 -24.40 -5.69 22.43
N ILE A 194 -23.25 -5.58 23.09
CA ILE A 194 -22.11 -4.81 22.59
C ILE A 194 -21.53 -5.50 21.34
N ASN A 195 -21.41 -6.83 21.36
CA ASN A 195 -20.96 -7.61 20.21
C ASN A 195 -21.85 -7.42 18.98
N TRP A 196 -23.17 -7.38 19.16
CA TRP A 196 -24.10 -7.11 18.07
C TRP A 196 -23.91 -5.72 17.45
N LEU A 197 -23.73 -4.70 18.29
CA LEU A 197 -23.53 -3.32 17.83
C LEU A 197 -22.18 -3.17 17.11
N LEU A 198 -21.13 -3.78 17.64
CA LEU A 198 -19.82 -3.86 16.99
C LEU A 198 -19.95 -4.47 15.60
N GLN A 199 -20.68 -5.58 15.46
CA GLN A 199 -20.82 -6.27 14.18
C GLN A 199 -21.42 -5.39 13.06
N PHE A 200 -22.36 -4.50 13.37
CA PHE A 200 -22.88 -3.52 12.40
C PHE A 200 -21.79 -2.56 11.93
N TYR A 201 -20.97 -2.06 12.84
CA TYR A 201 -19.82 -1.22 12.50
C TYR A 201 -18.83 -1.97 11.60
N ILE A 202 -18.50 -3.22 11.93
CA ILE A 202 -17.60 -4.04 11.10
C ILE A 202 -18.13 -4.14 9.68
N VAL A 203 -19.41 -4.51 9.50
CA VAL A 203 -20.03 -4.60 8.18
C VAL A 203 -19.93 -3.28 7.42
N ALA A 204 -20.23 -2.15 8.06
CA ALA A 204 -20.17 -0.83 7.44
C ALA A 204 -18.74 -0.47 6.96
N VAL A 205 -17.72 -0.77 7.76
CA VAL A 205 -16.31 -0.55 7.39
C VAL A 205 -15.92 -1.40 6.19
N TYR A 206 -16.32 -2.67 6.14
CA TYR A 206 -16.02 -3.56 5.01
C TYR A 206 -16.71 -3.11 3.71
N ILE A 207 -17.95 -2.64 3.79
CA ILE A 207 -18.66 -2.05 2.64
C ILE A 207 -17.90 -0.79 2.18
N TYR A 208 -17.55 0.10 3.11
CA TYR A 208 -16.79 1.31 2.81
C TYR A 208 -15.48 0.99 2.08
N ILE A 209 -14.69 0.03 2.58
CA ILE A 209 -13.42 -0.38 1.96
C ILE A 209 -13.67 -0.93 0.56
N THR A 210 -14.68 -1.79 0.39
CA THR A 210 -15.00 -2.41 -0.91
C THR A 210 -15.38 -1.37 -1.96
N VAL A 211 -16.29 -0.46 -1.63
CA VAL A 211 -16.77 0.58 -2.55
C VAL A 211 -15.63 1.53 -2.94
N ASN A 212 -14.84 1.99 -1.96
CA ASN A 212 -13.72 2.89 -2.24
C ASN A 212 -12.60 2.18 -3.01
N PHE A 213 -12.35 0.90 -2.76
CA PHE A 213 -11.41 0.11 -3.55
C PHE A 213 -11.82 0.03 -5.03
N ILE A 214 -13.10 -0.25 -5.30
CA ILE A 214 -13.64 -0.31 -6.67
C ILE A 214 -13.48 1.03 -7.37
N LYS A 215 -13.81 2.14 -6.68
CA LYS A 215 -13.63 3.50 -7.21
C LYS A 215 -12.15 3.82 -7.46
N TYR A 216 -11.27 3.45 -6.54
CA TYR A 216 -9.84 3.66 -6.67
C TYR A 216 -9.25 2.89 -7.85
N ALA A 217 -9.75 1.68 -8.11
CA ALA A 217 -9.23 0.83 -9.17
C ALA A 217 -9.32 1.48 -10.57
N SER A 218 -10.29 2.36 -10.83
CA SER A 218 -10.37 3.08 -12.12
C SER A 218 -9.31 4.18 -12.26
N GLU A 219 -8.82 4.73 -11.15
CA GLU A 219 -7.84 5.83 -11.16
C GLU A 219 -6.42 5.37 -10.84
N TYR A 220 -6.26 4.09 -10.52
CA TYR A 220 -5.00 3.50 -10.06
C TYR A 220 -3.85 3.72 -11.06
N GLU A 221 -4.08 3.53 -12.35
CA GLU A 221 -3.05 3.71 -13.38
C GLU A 221 -2.54 5.14 -13.43
N THR A 222 -3.44 6.12 -13.44
CA THR A 222 -3.08 7.54 -13.39
C THR A 222 -2.24 7.84 -12.16
N LEU A 223 -2.67 7.41 -10.97
CA LEU A 223 -1.92 7.63 -9.74
C LEU A 223 -0.54 6.93 -9.74
N ARG A 224 -0.44 5.75 -10.39
CA ARG A 224 0.84 5.04 -10.48
C ARG A 224 1.84 5.71 -11.44
N LEU A 225 1.41 6.58 -12.35
CA LEU A 225 2.33 7.34 -13.23
C LEU A 225 3.25 8.22 -12.39
N ALA A 226 2.70 9.03 -11.47
CA ALA A 226 3.47 9.88 -10.57
C ALA A 226 4.57 9.08 -9.84
N THR A 227 4.20 7.95 -9.23
CA THR A 227 5.16 7.10 -8.49
C THR A 227 6.20 6.41 -9.38
N THR A 228 5.85 6.07 -10.63
CA THR A 228 6.76 5.35 -11.54
C THR A 228 7.78 6.30 -12.14
N GLU A 229 7.34 7.48 -12.55
CA GLU A 229 8.17 8.46 -13.22
C GLU A 229 9.10 9.17 -12.23
N GLU A 230 8.62 9.46 -11.02
CA GLU A 230 9.48 9.93 -9.93
C GLU A 230 10.44 8.83 -9.44
N MET A 231 10.07 7.54 -9.48
CA MET A 231 11.05 6.45 -9.26
C MET A 231 12.09 6.34 -10.38
N ILE A 232 11.70 6.48 -11.64
CA ILE A 232 12.64 6.50 -12.79
C ILE A 232 13.59 7.69 -12.64
N ALA A 233 13.05 8.87 -12.30
CA ALA A 233 13.84 10.06 -12.03
C ALA A 233 14.83 9.83 -10.88
N VAL A 234 14.40 9.26 -9.76
CA VAL A 234 15.27 8.88 -8.62
C VAL A 234 16.33 7.86 -9.04
N MET A 235 15.97 6.88 -9.85
CA MET A 235 16.85 5.79 -10.24
C MET A 235 17.87 6.20 -11.33
N ASP A 236 17.59 7.20 -12.15
CA ASP A 236 18.54 7.79 -13.11
C ASP A 236 19.52 8.73 -12.42
N LYS A 237 18.99 9.59 -11.55
CA LYS A 237 19.68 10.52 -10.65
C LYS A 237 20.82 9.87 -9.85
N THR A 238 20.74 8.57 -9.51
CA THR A 238 21.90 7.81 -8.97
C THR A 238 22.11 6.42 -9.58
N LEU A 239 21.90 6.34 -10.88
CA LEU A 239 22.91 5.68 -11.71
C LEU A 239 24.05 6.66 -12.02
N SER A 240 23.73 7.94 -12.16
CA SER A 240 24.64 9.03 -12.57
C SER A 240 25.85 9.32 -11.64
N ASN A 241 25.69 9.31 -10.32
CA ASN A 241 26.80 9.54 -9.36
C ASN A 241 27.44 8.29 -8.76
N ASN A 242 27.02 7.10 -9.19
CA ASN A 242 27.78 5.87 -8.96
C ASN A 242 28.78 5.56 -10.09
N LEU A 243 28.81 6.35 -11.17
CA LEU A 243 29.76 6.21 -12.29
C LEU A 243 31.07 6.93 -11.99
N SER A 244 32.20 6.26 -12.25
CA SER A 244 33.53 6.87 -12.15
C SER A 244 33.74 7.96 -13.22
N HIS A 245 34.73 8.84 -13.01
CA HIS A 245 34.99 9.98 -13.91
C HIS A 245 35.35 9.56 -15.35
N GLU A 246 35.96 8.39 -15.53
CA GLU A 246 36.24 7.78 -16.83
C GLU A 246 34.97 7.23 -17.49
N GLU A 247 34.11 6.57 -16.72
CA GLU A 247 32.83 6.04 -17.22
C GLU A 247 31.83 7.15 -17.58
N ARG A 248 31.87 8.30 -16.88
CA ARG A 248 31.12 9.52 -17.26
C ARG A 248 31.56 10.06 -18.62
N LYS A 249 32.87 10.16 -18.87
CA LYS A 249 33.43 10.61 -20.16
C LYS A 249 33.14 9.62 -21.29
N LYS A 250 33.04 8.33 -20.98
CA LYS A 250 32.73 7.28 -21.97
C LYS A 250 31.25 7.32 -22.36
N LYS A 251 30.33 7.47 -21.40
CA LYS A 251 28.90 7.71 -21.67
C LYS A 251 28.65 9.00 -22.47
N GLU A 252 29.33 10.10 -22.13
CA GLU A 252 29.23 11.36 -22.90
C GLU A 252 29.75 11.24 -24.35
N LYS A 253 30.63 10.25 -24.62
CA LYS A 253 31.12 9.93 -25.97
C LYS A 253 30.19 8.94 -26.70
N GLU A 254 29.62 7.97 -25.99
CA GLU A 254 28.65 7.00 -26.51
C GLU A 254 27.30 7.69 -26.84
N GLU A 255 26.80 8.62 -26.01
CA GLU A 255 25.60 9.44 -26.30
C GLU A 255 25.78 10.39 -27.50
N LYS A 256 27.02 10.76 -27.83
CA LYS A 256 27.35 11.52 -29.05
C LYS A 256 27.46 10.63 -30.30
N ALA A 257 27.62 9.31 -30.14
CA ALA A 257 27.73 8.34 -31.22
C ALA A 257 26.41 7.59 -31.49
N GLU A 258 25.55 7.39 -30.49
CA GLU A 258 24.24 6.73 -30.60
C GLU A 258 23.14 7.56 -31.28
N GLY A 259 23.47 8.76 -31.79
CA GLY A 259 22.59 9.51 -32.67
C GLY A 259 22.31 8.86 -34.03
N GLU A 260 22.88 7.67 -34.32
CA GLU A 260 22.79 7.07 -35.66
C GLU A 260 22.49 5.56 -35.74
N GLU A 261 22.27 4.81 -34.65
CA GLU A 261 21.90 3.38 -34.82
C GLU A 261 21.03 2.82 -33.69
N VAL A 262 19.77 2.52 -34.03
CA VAL A 262 18.85 1.76 -33.19
C VAL A 262 19.14 0.27 -33.37
N THR A 263 19.40 -0.49 -32.30
CA THR A 263 18.72 -1.79 -32.01
C THR A 263 19.19 -2.50 -30.72
N ALA A 264 18.20 -2.75 -29.84
CA ALA A 264 17.95 -3.95 -29.02
C ALA A 264 18.93 -4.51 -27.95
N THR A 265 18.32 -4.72 -26.76
CA THR A 265 18.59 -5.72 -25.67
C THR A 265 19.78 -5.44 -24.72
N SER A 266 19.74 -5.57 -23.38
CA SER A 266 18.94 -6.40 -22.47
C SER A 266 19.09 -5.94 -20.98
N ARG A 267 18.13 -6.35 -20.13
CA ARG A 267 17.99 -6.06 -18.67
C ARG A 267 19.12 -6.68 -17.81
N THR A 268 19.59 -5.99 -16.75
CA THR A 268 19.38 -6.33 -15.31
C THR A 268 20.28 -5.56 -14.30
N LYS A 269 19.67 -5.14 -13.15
CA LYS A 269 20.21 -4.71 -11.81
C LYS A 269 20.76 -3.24 -11.65
N LYS A 270 20.16 -2.40 -10.75
CA LYS A 270 20.39 -0.92 -10.60
C LYS A 270 20.27 -0.35 -9.12
N PRO A 271 20.78 0.87 -8.77
CA PRO A 271 20.80 1.47 -7.38
C PRO A 271 20.18 2.92 -7.21
N TYR A 272 20.26 3.55 -6.01
CA TYR A 272 20.01 5.03 -5.77
C TYR A 272 20.61 5.68 -4.47
N LYS A 273 21.09 6.95 -4.52
CA LYS A 273 21.04 8.08 -3.52
C LYS A 273 21.69 9.43 -4.01
N GLU A 274 20.92 10.46 -4.43
CA GLU A 274 21.37 11.88 -4.69
C GLU A 274 20.19 12.90 -4.83
N ASP A 275 20.54 14.19 -5.03
CA ASP A 275 19.77 15.42 -5.35
C ASP A 275 19.46 15.59 -6.88
N PHE A 276 18.67 16.59 -7.28
CA PHE A 276 17.87 16.63 -8.52
C PHE A 276 18.26 17.64 -9.62
N ARG A 277 19.00 18.70 -9.29
CA ARG A 277 18.89 20.01 -9.97
C ARG A 277 19.30 20.10 -11.45
N ASP A 278 20.07 19.15 -11.98
CA ASP A 278 20.61 19.15 -13.36
C ASP A 278 19.60 18.72 -14.45
N ILE A 279 18.42 18.25 -14.05
CA ILE A 279 17.38 17.69 -14.94
C ILE A 279 16.55 18.78 -15.65
N LEU A 280 16.44 19.98 -15.07
CA LEU A 280 15.57 21.05 -15.59
C LEU A 280 16.21 21.85 -16.73
N ARG A 281 17.54 21.99 -16.72
CA ARG A 281 18.30 22.82 -17.66
C ARG A 281 18.16 22.41 -19.14
N PRO A 282 18.17 21.11 -19.50
CA PRO A 282 18.00 20.68 -20.90
C PRO A 282 16.59 20.93 -21.44
N ARG A 283 15.56 20.78 -20.59
CA ARG A 283 14.15 20.91 -20.99
C ARG A 283 13.78 22.36 -21.31
N ILE A 284 14.30 23.29 -20.52
CA ILE A 284 14.17 24.73 -20.77
C ILE A 284 14.92 25.11 -22.06
N ALA A 285 16.10 24.55 -22.31
CA ALA A 285 16.85 24.82 -23.52
C ALA A 285 16.12 24.34 -24.79
N VAL A 286 15.43 23.19 -24.74
CA VAL A 286 14.60 22.69 -25.85
C VAL A 286 13.39 23.60 -26.08
N TRP A 287 12.72 24.04 -25.02
CA TRP A 287 11.57 24.95 -25.11
C TRP A 287 11.95 26.33 -25.67
N VAL A 288 13.09 26.90 -25.25
CA VAL A 288 13.64 28.15 -25.78
C VAL A 288 14.05 28.00 -27.26
N LYS A 289 14.70 26.88 -27.61
CA LYS A 289 15.13 26.61 -29.00
C LYS A 289 13.96 26.42 -29.96
N ALA A 290 12.82 25.91 -29.47
CA ALA A 290 11.59 25.78 -30.24
C ALA A 290 10.85 27.11 -30.48
N LYS A 291 11.33 28.24 -29.92
CA LYS A 291 10.65 29.54 -29.94
C LYS A 291 9.19 29.51 -29.48
N ALA A 292 8.82 28.52 -28.68
CA ALA A 292 7.45 28.36 -28.20
C ALA A 292 6.94 29.56 -27.35
N TYR A 293 7.86 30.44 -26.92
CA TYR A 293 7.55 31.71 -26.26
C TYR A 293 6.99 32.81 -27.20
N THR A 294 6.99 32.60 -28.54
CA THR A 294 6.54 33.62 -29.51
C THR A 294 5.16 33.41 -30.11
N HIS A 295 4.45 32.34 -29.77
CA HIS A 295 3.21 31.95 -30.46
C HIS A 295 1.95 32.40 -29.71
N GLU A 296 1.81 32.03 -28.43
CA GLU A 296 0.65 32.38 -27.60
C GLU A 296 1.04 33.13 -26.31
N GLN A 297 0.07 33.83 -25.71
CA GLN A 297 0.12 34.13 -24.27
C GLN A 297 -0.09 32.82 -23.52
N PHE A 298 0.93 32.33 -22.82
CA PHE A 298 0.85 31.12 -22.01
C PHE A 298 0.72 31.45 -20.52
N THR A 299 -0.10 30.69 -19.81
CA THR A 299 -0.16 30.75 -18.35
C THR A 299 1.00 29.96 -17.74
N LEU A 300 1.37 30.29 -16.49
CA LEU A 300 2.38 29.53 -15.73
C LEU A 300 2.00 28.04 -15.62
N GLU A 301 0.72 27.73 -15.75
CA GLU A 301 0.14 26.39 -15.68
C GLU A 301 0.40 25.58 -16.94
N GLU A 302 0.24 26.21 -18.11
CA GLU A 302 0.53 25.60 -19.42
C GLU A 302 2.05 25.42 -19.61
N LEU A 303 2.85 26.35 -19.09
CA LEU A 303 4.32 26.23 -19.11
C LEU A 303 4.80 25.10 -18.18
N ALA A 304 4.23 25.00 -16.97
CA ALA A 304 4.53 23.90 -16.06
C ALA A 304 4.12 22.53 -16.65
N SER A 305 2.97 22.47 -17.32
CA SER A 305 2.48 21.27 -18.00
C SER A 305 3.34 20.86 -19.20
N SER A 306 3.82 21.82 -20.00
CA SER A 306 4.67 21.52 -21.18
C SER A 306 6.09 21.11 -20.79
N LEU A 307 6.61 21.62 -19.67
CA LEU A 307 7.93 21.29 -19.14
C LEU A 307 7.93 20.09 -18.17
N TYR A 308 6.76 19.49 -17.92
CA TYR A 308 6.55 18.43 -16.92
C TYR A 308 7.14 18.81 -15.55
N THR A 309 6.77 20.00 -15.05
CA THR A 309 7.23 20.56 -13.76
C THR A 309 6.07 21.23 -13.01
N ASN A 310 6.30 21.78 -11.82
CA ASN A 310 5.27 22.40 -10.97
C ASN A 310 5.37 23.94 -10.98
N LYS A 311 4.21 24.61 -10.86
CA LYS A 311 4.01 26.06 -10.67
C LYS A 311 4.80 26.64 -9.49
N THR A 312 5.28 25.82 -8.55
CA THR A 312 6.08 26.27 -7.39
C THR A 312 7.58 26.36 -7.69
N TYR A 313 8.12 25.53 -8.59
CA TYR A 313 9.56 25.50 -8.91
C TYR A 313 9.93 26.38 -10.10
N LEU A 314 8.99 26.56 -11.03
CA LEU A 314 9.15 27.40 -12.20
C LEU A 314 9.44 28.89 -11.86
N PRO A 315 8.76 29.51 -10.86
CA PRO A 315 9.05 30.88 -10.45
C PRO A 315 10.43 31.02 -9.80
N ILE A 316 10.92 29.98 -9.10
CA ILE A 316 12.25 29.99 -8.47
C ILE A 316 13.35 30.01 -9.54
N TYR A 317 13.14 29.30 -10.66
CA TYR A 317 14.07 29.28 -11.78
C TYR A 317 14.00 30.56 -12.64
N ILE A 318 12.80 31.15 -12.79
CA ILE A 318 12.56 32.40 -13.52
C ILE A 318 13.09 33.61 -12.73
N HIS A 319 12.84 33.69 -11.41
CA HIS A 319 13.32 34.79 -10.55
C HIS A 319 14.85 34.83 -10.42
N GLN A 320 15.55 33.71 -10.63
CA GLN A 320 17.01 33.65 -10.63
C GLN A 320 17.66 34.07 -11.98
N GLY A 321 16.87 34.56 -12.95
CA GLY A 321 17.37 35.34 -14.10
C GLY A 321 18.14 34.53 -15.16
N ARG A 322 17.57 33.42 -15.65
CA ARG A 322 18.10 32.69 -16.82
C ARG A 322 17.02 32.33 -17.86
N ILE A 323 16.06 33.22 -18.05
CA ILE A 323 15.33 33.42 -19.31
C ILE A 323 15.36 34.92 -19.60
#